data_AF-A0A0H4X2H2-F1
#
_entry.id   AF-A0A0H4X2H2-F1
#
_cell.length_a   1.000
_cell.length_b   1.000
_cell.length_c   1.000
_cell.angle_alpha   90.00
_cell.angle_beta   90.00
_cell.angle_gamma   90.00
#
_symmetry.space_group_name_H-M   'P 1'
#
loop_
_entity.id
_entity.type
_entity.pdbx_description
1 polymer ?
#
loop_
_entity_poly.entity_id
_entity_poly.type
_entity_poly.pdbx_seq_one_letter_code
_entity_poly.pdbx_strand_id
1 'polypeptide(L)'
;MLHLDGNTAAAIQLALEDFLPRGAPLPAGIPPDEACLHQQQSYDVMSAPGPEGVVLVQFTPNDAVCPPPPGLSVEARSGKPLLDVTTYAVDVRTMRILSVGVHVRPRS
;
A
#
# COMPACT_ATOMS: atom_id res chain seq x y z
N MET A 1 -23.40 -3.75 -6.86
CA MET A 1 -22.22 -4.08 -7.69
C MET A 1 -21.30 -2.87 -7.66
N LEU A 2 -20.10 -3.01 -7.10
CA LEU A 2 -19.12 -1.92 -7.08
C LEU A 2 -18.61 -1.74 -8.51
N HIS A 3 -18.78 -0.57 -9.10
CA HIS A 3 -18.23 -0.25 -10.42
C HIS A 3 -17.00 0.62 -10.21
N LEU A 4 -15.84 0.11 -10.60
CA LEU A 4 -14.58 0.85 -10.56
C LEU A 4 -14.32 1.40 -11.95
N ASP A 5 -14.02 2.69 -12.03
CA ASP A 5 -13.58 3.32 -13.27
C ASP A 5 -12.31 2.61 -13.80
N GLY A 6 -12.23 2.42 -15.12
CA GLY A 6 -11.15 1.65 -15.75
C GLY A 6 -9.77 2.26 -15.54
N ASN A 7 -9.66 3.59 -15.55
CA ASN A 7 -8.39 4.27 -15.30
C ASN A 7 -7.96 4.15 -13.84
N THR A 8 -8.93 4.20 -12.92
CA THR A 8 -8.68 3.96 -11.50
C THR A 8 -8.21 2.52 -11.27
N ALA A 9 -8.84 1.54 -11.91
CA ALA A 9 -8.44 0.14 -11.84
C ALA A 9 -7.01 -0.08 -12.35
N ALA A 10 -6.68 0.51 -13.51
CA ALA A 10 -5.35 0.42 -14.10
C ALA A 10 -4.29 1.12 -13.24
N ALA A 11 -4.61 2.28 -12.65
CA ALA A 11 -3.71 2.99 -11.73
C ALA A 11 -3.41 2.17 -10.49
N ILE A 12 -4.43 1.54 -9.90
CA ILE A 12 -4.27 0.63 -8.76
C ILE A 12 -3.37 -0.55 -9.14
N GLN A 13 -3.61 -1.18 -10.30
CA GLN A 13 -2.79 -2.31 -10.74
C GLN A 13 -1.33 -1.92 -10.95
N LEU A 14 -1.06 -0.76 -11.57
CA LEU A 14 0.30 -0.26 -11.77
C LEU A 14 0.99 0.00 -10.43
N ALA A 15 0.32 0.67 -9.50
CA ALA A 15 0.86 0.94 -8.16
C ALA A 15 1.11 -0.37 -7.38
N LEU A 16 0.24 -1.36 -7.52
CA LEU A 16 0.35 -2.64 -6.83
C LEU A 16 1.52 -3.47 -7.35
N GLU A 17 1.75 -3.46 -8.68
CA GLU A 17 2.88 -4.15 -9.30
C GLU A 17 4.23 -3.52 -8.93
N ASP A 18 4.29 -2.19 -8.73
CA ASP A 18 5.49 -1.52 -8.21
C ASP A 18 5.70 -1.76 -6.71
N PHE A 19 4.62 -1.68 -5.92
CA PHE A 19 4.67 -1.83 -4.46
C PHE A 19 5.04 -3.24 -4.02
N LEU A 20 4.38 -4.25 -4.59
CA LEU A 20 4.60 -5.67 -4.28
C LEU A 20 4.40 -6.50 -5.55
N PRO A 21 5.43 -6.61 -6.41
CA PRO A 21 5.34 -7.35 -7.67
C PRO A 21 4.90 -8.81 -7.45
N ARG A 22 4.03 -9.33 -8.31
CA ARG A 22 3.54 -10.70 -8.15
C ARG A 22 4.65 -11.71 -8.38
N GLY A 23 4.84 -12.60 -7.42
CA GLY A 23 5.89 -13.63 -7.48
C GLY A 23 7.29 -13.10 -7.18
N ALA A 24 7.43 -11.87 -6.67
CA ALA A 24 8.69 -11.40 -6.12
C ALA A 24 9.15 -12.37 -5.00
N PRO A 25 10.42 -12.83 -5.01
CA PRO A 25 10.92 -13.70 -3.96
C PRO A 25 10.94 -12.93 -2.64
N LEU A 26 10.65 -13.63 -1.54
CA LEU A 26 10.87 -13.08 -0.21
C LEU A 26 12.37 -12.77 -0.02
N PRO A 27 12.73 -11.60 0.51
CA PRO A 27 14.09 -11.32 0.93
C PRO A 27 14.64 -12.43 1.84
N ALA A 28 15.93 -12.76 1.65
CA ALA A 28 16.57 -13.81 2.43
C ALA A 28 16.65 -13.40 3.92
N GLY A 29 16.30 -14.32 4.81
CA GLY A 29 16.36 -14.10 6.26
C GLY A 29 15.17 -13.35 6.86
N ILE A 30 14.08 -13.18 6.11
CA ILE A 30 12.84 -12.61 6.66
C ILE A 30 12.28 -13.50 7.79
N PRO A 31 11.93 -12.91 8.94
CA PRO A 31 11.22 -13.60 9.99
C PRO A 31 9.89 -14.19 9.49
N PRO A 32 9.51 -15.43 9.88
CA PRO A 32 8.28 -16.06 9.38
C PRO A 32 7.00 -15.26 9.64
N ASP A 33 6.96 -14.49 10.73
CA ASP A 33 5.88 -13.60 11.11
C ASP A 33 5.81 -12.31 10.28
N GLU A 34 6.89 -11.94 9.58
CA GLU A 34 6.93 -10.81 8.65
C GLU A 34 6.64 -11.21 7.20
N ALA A 35 6.69 -12.51 6.88
CA ALA A 35 6.50 -13.00 5.51
C ALA A 35 5.13 -12.61 4.90
N CYS A 36 4.10 -12.41 5.73
CA CYS A 36 2.80 -11.95 5.26
C CYS A 36 2.84 -10.52 4.70
N LEU A 37 3.76 -9.65 5.15
CA LEU A 37 3.90 -8.27 4.66
C LEU A 37 4.35 -8.21 3.18
N HIS A 38 4.80 -9.33 2.62
CA HIS A 38 5.18 -9.42 1.21
C HIS A 38 4.04 -9.92 0.30
N GLN A 39 2.82 -10.02 0.84
CA GLN A 39 1.65 -10.44 0.10
C GLN A 39 0.72 -9.24 -0.15
N GLN A 40 0.23 -9.11 -1.39
CA GLN A 40 -0.63 -7.98 -1.78
C GLN A 40 -1.90 -7.89 -0.92
N GLN A 41 -2.50 -9.04 -0.54
CA GLN A 41 -3.70 -9.08 0.30
C GLN A 41 -3.49 -8.56 1.74
N SER A 42 -2.25 -8.37 2.19
CA SER A 42 -1.94 -7.83 3.51
C SER A 42 -2.13 -6.31 3.60
N TYR A 43 -2.61 -5.69 2.51
CA TYR A 43 -2.81 -4.25 2.42
C TYR A 43 -4.21 -3.94 1.89
N ASP A 44 -4.89 -3.02 2.57
CA ASP A 44 -6.07 -2.38 2.04
C ASP A 44 -5.67 -1.32 1.01
N VAL A 45 -6.45 -1.22 -0.06
CA VAL A 45 -6.22 -0.27 -1.15
C VAL A 45 -7.32 0.77 -1.16
N MET A 46 -6.93 2.03 -1.10
CA MET A 46 -7.81 3.17 -1.33
C MET A 46 -7.34 3.95 -2.55
N SER A 47 -8.27 4.58 -3.26
CA SER A 47 -7.94 5.49 -4.35
C SER A 47 -8.77 6.77 -4.28
N ALA A 48 -8.20 7.85 -4.77
CA ALA A 48 -8.87 9.14 -4.89
C ALA A 48 -8.39 9.88 -6.15
N PRO A 49 -9.26 10.66 -6.80
CA PRO A 49 -8.84 11.54 -7.89
C PRO A 49 -7.91 12.62 -7.35
N GLY A 50 -6.83 12.88 -8.08
CA GLY A 50 -5.92 14.00 -7.90
C GLY A 50 -6.07 15.04 -9.01
N PRO A 51 -5.20 16.06 -9.04
CA PRO A 51 -5.22 17.08 -10.08
C PRO A 51 -4.83 16.50 -11.45
N GLU A 52 -5.30 17.12 -12.53
CA GLU A 52 -4.77 16.94 -13.89
C GLU A 52 -4.69 15.48 -14.41
N GLY A 53 -5.65 14.63 -14.05
CA GLY A 53 -5.64 13.23 -14.49
C GLY A 53 -4.67 12.36 -13.70
N VAL A 54 -4.33 12.77 -12.48
CA VAL A 54 -3.63 11.92 -11.51
C VAL A 54 -4.64 11.14 -10.68
N VAL A 55 -4.37 9.88 -10.41
CA VAL A 55 -5.04 9.08 -9.38
C VAL A 55 -4.06 8.86 -8.25
N LEU A 56 -4.49 9.15 -7.03
CA LEU A 56 -3.76 8.81 -5.81
C LEU A 56 -4.18 7.41 -5.39
N VAL A 57 -3.22 6.50 -5.22
CA VAL A 57 -3.45 5.13 -4.73
C VAL A 57 -2.73 4.98 -3.40
N GLN A 58 -3.43 4.52 -2.38
CA GLN A 58 -2.92 4.38 -1.04
C GLN A 58 -2.99 2.92 -0.58
N PHE A 59 -1.88 2.44 -0.03
CA PHE A 59 -1.77 1.13 0.59
C PHE A 59 -1.59 1.27 2.09
N THR A 60 -2.42 0.57 2.84
CA THR A 60 -2.46 0.57 4.30
C THR A 60 -2.39 -0.87 4.80
N PRO A 61 -1.53 -1.23 5.76
CA PRO A 61 -1.51 -2.57 6.33
C PRO A 61 -2.88 -3.00 6.86
N ASN A 62 -3.29 -4.23 6.54
CA ASN A 62 -4.49 -4.86 7.04
C ASN A 62 -4.13 -5.85 8.15
N ASP A 63 -4.29 -5.41 9.40
CA ASP A 63 -3.96 -6.21 10.60
C ASP A 63 -4.79 -7.49 10.73
N ALA A 64 -5.97 -7.57 10.11
CA ALA A 64 -6.77 -8.79 10.14
C ALA A 64 -6.19 -9.88 9.23
N VAL A 65 -5.43 -9.47 8.20
CA VAL A 65 -4.76 -10.39 7.26
C VAL A 65 -3.32 -10.66 7.69
N CYS A 66 -2.59 -9.63 8.10
CA CYS A 66 -1.20 -9.71 8.54
C CYS A 66 -1.03 -8.90 9.83
N PRO A 67 -1.26 -9.53 11.00
CA PRO A 67 -1.12 -8.85 12.29
C PRO A 67 0.30 -8.32 12.47
N PRO A 68 0.47 -7.09 13.00
CA PRO A 68 1.79 -6.52 13.21
C PRO A 68 2.60 -7.37 14.20
N PRO A 69 3.87 -7.69 13.90
CA PRO A 69 4.73 -8.36 14.86
C PRO A 69 4.88 -7.52 16.13
N PRO A 70 4.90 -8.14 17.33
CA PRO A 70 5.10 -7.41 18.57
C PRO A 70 6.47 -6.71 18.55
N GLY A 71 6.47 -5.37 18.52
CA GLY A 71 7.68 -4.54 18.55
C GLY A 71 8.11 -3.90 17.23
N LEU A 72 7.50 -4.28 16.09
CA LEU A 72 7.90 -3.76 14.78
C LEU A 72 6.95 -2.72 14.19
N SER A 73 5.71 -2.64 14.70
CA SER A 73 4.79 -1.58 14.27
C SER A 73 5.28 -0.20 14.70
N VAL A 74 4.92 0.83 13.92
CA VAL A 74 5.11 2.23 14.31
C VAL A 74 4.47 2.49 15.67
N GLU A 75 3.32 1.87 15.92
CA GLU A 75 2.63 1.94 17.20
C GLU A 75 3.47 1.39 18.35
N ALA A 76 4.04 0.18 18.22
CA ALA A 76 4.87 -0.41 19.25
C ALA A 76 6.13 0.43 19.55
N ARG A 77 6.72 1.06 18.52
CA ARG A 77 7.92 1.91 18.68
C ARG A 77 7.61 3.29 19.23
N SER A 78 6.49 3.89 18.83
CA SER A 78 6.14 5.27 19.20
C SER A 78 5.26 5.37 20.45
N GLY A 79 4.62 4.27 20.86
CA GLY A 79 3.58 4.25 21.89
C GLY A 79 2.30 4.99 21.49
N LYS A 80 2.13 5.32 20.20
CA LYS A 80 0.99 6.07 19.66
C LYS A 80 0.26 5.21 18.63
N PRO A 81 -1.08 5.29 18.53
CA PRO A 81 -1.83 4.54 17.54
C PRO A 81 -1.55 5.10 16.14
N LEU A 82 -0.46 4.65 15.51
CA LEU A 82 0.05 5.13 14.23
C LEU A 82 0.27 3.93 13.29
N LEU A 83 0.07 4.17 12.00
CA LEU A 83 0.35 3.21 10.94
C LEU A 83 1.20 3.84 9.82
N ASP A 84 2.03 3.01 9.20
CA ASP A 84 2.74 3.37 7.96
C ASP A 84 1.78 3.26 6.77
N VAL A 85 1.82 4.26 5.90
CA VAL A 85 0.97 4.35 4.72
C VAL A 85 1.83 4.71 3.52
N THR A 86 1.69 3.93 2.45
CA THR A 86 2.34 4.23 1.18
C THR A 86 1.34 4.85 0.22
N THR A 87 1.68 5.95 -0.42
CA THR A 87 0.82 6.62 -1.40
C THR A 87 1.56 6.85 -2.70
N TYR A 88 0.95 6.38 -3.78
CA TYR A 88 1.37 6.56 -5.16
C TYR A 88 0.57 7.69 -5.80
N ALA A 89 1.22 8.50 -6.61
CA ALA A 89 0.57 9.37 -7.58
C ALA A 89 0.79 8.79 -8.97
N VAL A 90 -0.29 8.45 -9.67
CA VAL A 90 -0.24 7.84 -11.00
C VAL A 90 -0.91 8.77 -12.02
N ASP A 91 -0.19 9.19 -13.05
CA ASP A 91 -0.79 9.88 -14.20
C ASP A 91 -1.49 8.86 -15.09
N VAL A 92 -2.82 8.90 -15.15
CA VAL A 92 -3.60 7.92 -15.93
C VAL A 92 -3.62 8.22 -17.43
N ARG A 93 -3.17 9.40 -17.85
CA ARG A 93 -3.08 9.76 -19.28
C ARG A 93 -1.89 9.06 -19.95
N THR A 94 -0.79 8.92 -19.20
CA THR A 94 0.44 8.28 -19.67
C THR A 94 0.72 6.94 -19.00
N MET A 95 -0.09 6.56 -18.01
CA MET A 95 0.08 5.38 -17.16
C MET A 95 1.47 5.30 -16.53
N ARG A 96 1.87 6.37 -15.83
CA ARG A 96 3.18 6.50 -15.17
C ARG A 96 3.04 6.84 -13.69
N ILE A 97 3.88 6.20 -12.87
CA ILE A 97 4.07 6.61 -11.48
C ILE A 97 4.86 7.92 -11.47
N LEU A 98 4.28 8.97 -10.90
CA LEU A 98 4.91 10.28 -10.74
C LEU A 98 5.69 10.38 -9.44
N SER A 99 5.17 9.78 -8.37
CA SER A 99 5.80 9.80 -7.05
C SER A 99 5.33 8.65 -6.17
N VAL A 100 6.19 8.25 -5.25
CA VAL A 100 5.87 7.34 -4.14
C VAL A 100 6.24 8.05 -2.84
N GLY A 101 5.31 8.09 -1.89
CA GLY A 101 5.52 8.67 -0.58
C GLY A 101 5.11 7.72 0.53
N VAL A 102 5.98 7.55 1.53
CA VAL A 102 5.68 6.81 2.76
C VAL A 102 5.50 7.82 3.90
N HIS A 103 4.39 7.74 4.62
CA HIS A 103 4.09 8.62 5.75
C HIS A 103 3.38 7.86 6.86
N VAL A 104 3.49 8.37 8.08
CA VAL A 104 2.76 7.85 9.24
C VAL A 104 1.45 8.61 9.42
N ARG A 105 0.38 7.89 9.74
CA ARG A 105 -0.91 8.49 10.07
C ARG A 105 -1.51 7.93 11.36
N PRO A 106 -2.34 8.70 12.08
CA PRO A 106 -3.14 8.18 13.18
C PRO A 106 -4.04 7.03 12.74
N ARG A 107 -4.19 6.03 13.60
CA ARG A 107 -5.24 5.03 13.53
C ARG A 107 -6.56 5.70 13.86
N SER A 108 -7.49 5.71 12.91
CA SER A 108 -8.87 6.18 13.08
C SER A 108 -9.73 5.13 13.76
#